data_AF-A0A6N2TXD8-F1
#
_entry.id   AF-A0A6N2TXD8-F1
#
_cell.length_a   1.000
_cell.length_b   1.000
_cell.length_c   1.000
_cell.angle_alpha   90.00
_cell.angle_beta   90.00
_cell.angle_gamma   90.00
#
_symmetry.space_group_name_H-M   'P 1'
#
loop_
_entity.id
_entity.type
_entity.pdbx_description
1 polymer ?
#
loop_
_entity_poly.entity_id
_entity_poly.type
_entity_poly.pdbx_seq_one_letter_code
_entity_poly.pdbx_strand_id
1 'polypeptide(L)'
;MTDTEMRLLRSFPGSFISDNGEFIPEKSGVAFFNLENCESSGEIKCKVLEWCSRAAFKSEPYDKKRENDKLHKFVLDGINDFLDTDFSEEDMELIYTKLGNGCNRPLCEKFVMSGYDMEVLK
;
A
#
# COMPACT_ATOMS: atom_id res chain seq x y z
N MET A 1 -4.59 2.70 19.23
CA MET A 1 -3.63 2.85 18.12
C MET A 1 -2.28 2.31 18.58
N THR A 2 -1.82 1.23 17.95
CA THR A 2 -0.54 0.56 18.17
C THR A 2 0.60 1.34 17.50
N ASP A 3 1.85 0.97 17.78
CA ASP A 3 3.03 1.60 17.16
C ASP A 3 3.04 1.44 15.63
N THR A 4 2.60 0.28 15.12
CA THR A 4 2.52 0.03 13.67
C THR A 4 1.51 0.93 12.98
N GLU A 5 0.32 1.13 13.56
CA GLU A 5 -0.71 2.02 12.99
C GLU A 5 -0.24 3.48 13.00
N MET A 6 0.46 3.90 14.08
CA MET A 6 1.05 5.24 14.15
C MET A 6 2.13 5.45 13.09
N ARG A 7 2.97 4.43 12.84
CA ARG A 7 3.96 4.46 11.75
C ARG A 7 3.28 4.54 10.39
N LEU A 8 2.22 3.76 10.16
CA LEU A 8 1.43 3.79 8.93
C LEU A 8 0.90 5.20 8.65
N LEU A 9 0.22 5.82 9.62
CA LEU A 9 -0.33 7.18 9.44
C LEU A 9 0.76 8.22 9.17
N ARG A 10 1.93 8.09 9.80
CA ARG A 10 3.07 9.00 9.57
C ARG A 10 3.68 8.84 8.18
N SER A 11 3.66 7.62 7.65
CA SER A 11 4.21 7.29 6.32
C SER A 11 3.34 7.86 5.19
N PHE A 12 2.07 8.15 5.46
CA PHE A 12 1.14 8.76 4.51
C PHE A 12 0.62 10.10 5.07
N PRO A 13 1.34 11.22 4.91
CA PRO A 13 0.93 12.50 5.46
C PRO A 13 -0.45 12.96 4.99
N GLY A 14 -1.35 13.20 5.94
CA GLY A 14 -2.74 13.58 5.65
C GLY A 14 -3.69 12.39 5.43
N SER A 15 -3.20 11.16 5.58
CA SER A 15 -4.04 9.98 5.75
C SER A 15 -4.90 10.07 7.00
N PHE A 16 -5.97 9.28 7.03
CA PHE A 16 -6.86 9.18 8.17
C PHE A 16 -7.50 7.79 8.23
N ILE A 17 -8.09 7.49 9.39
CA ILE A 17 -8.93 6.31 9.58
C ILE A 17 -10.38 6.80 9.63
N SER A 18 -11.25 6.20 8.82
CA SER A 18 -12.68 6.53 8.81
C SER A 18 -13.38 6.01 10.06
N ASP A 19 -14.62 6.46 10.31
CA ASP A 19 -15.45 5.95 11.41
C ASP A 19 -15.79 4.45 11.27
N ASN A 20 -15.58 3.87 10.09
CA ASN A 20 -15.75 2.43 9.81
C ASN A 20 -14.42 1.65 9.96
N GLY A 21 -13.37 2.28 10.48
CA GLY A 21 -12.08 1.63 10.67
C GLY A 21 -11.25 1.48 9.40
N GLU A 22 -11.57 2.20 8.32
CA GLU A 22 -10.82 2.12 7.06
C GLU A 22 -9.66 3.11 7.05
N PHE A 23 -8.45 2.60 6.83
CA PHE A 23 -7.31 3.45 6.53
C PHE A 23 -7.41 3.96 5.09
N ILE A 24 -7.29 5.29 4.94
CA ILE A 24 -7.32 5.99 3.67
C ILE A 24 -6.00 6.78 3.54
N PRO A 25 -5.08 6.39 2.63
CA PRO A 25 -3.75 6.97 2.52
C PRO A 25 -3.78 8.40 1.96
N GLU A 26 -4.76 8.73 1.11
CA GLU A 26 -4.87 10.03 0.45
C GLU A 26 -6.33 10.35 0.08
N LYS A 27 -6.61 11.63 -0.20
CA LYS A 27 -7.97 12.18 -0.23
C LYS A 27 -8.82 11.80 -1.44
N SER A 28 -8.22 11.33 -2.53
CA SER A 28 -8.97 10.89 -3.72
C SER A 28 -9.74 9.59 -3.46
N GLY A 29 -9.32 8.80 -2.46
CA GLY A 29 -10.02 7.60 -2.01
C GLY A 29 -9.88 6.42 -2.96
N VAL A 30 -8.91 6.45 -3.89
CA VAL A 30 -8.68 5.34 -4.84
C VAL A 30 -8.07 4.09 -4.19
N ALA A 31 -7.51 4.24 -3.00
CA ALA A 31 -6.99 3.16 -2.18
C ALA A 31 -7.56 3.31 -0.78
N PHE A 32 -7.95 2.20 -0.17
CA PHE A 32 -8.35 2.11 1.22
C PHE A 32 -8.38 0.64 1.62
N PHE A 33 -8.27 0.37 2.92
CA PHE A 33 -8.53 -0.96 3.46
C PHE A 33 -8.99 -0.89 4.91
N ASN A 34 -9.78 -1.86 5.34
CA ASN A 34 -10.23 -1.92 6.73
C ASN A 34 -9.06 -2.32 7.65
N LEU A 35 -8.65 -1.39 8.50
CA LEU A 35 -7.56 -1.54 9.46
C LEU A 35 -8.02 -2.26 10.73
N GLU A 36 -9.28 -2.10 11.13
CA GLU A 36 -9.87 -2.82 12.28
C GLU A 36 -9.87 -4.35 12.08
N ASN A 37 -10.00 -4.81 10.84
CA ASN A 37 -9.91 -6.21 10.44
C ASN A 37 -8.45 -6.68 10.28
N CYS A 38 -7.48 -6.03 10.94
CA CYS A 38 -6.09 -6.48 10.99
C CYS A 38 -5.73 -6.92 12.41
N GLU A 39 -5.44 -8.20 12.58
CA GLU A 39 -5.08 -8.79 13.88
C GLU A 39 -3.59 -8.68 14.18
N SER A 40 -2.76 -8.34 13.18
CA SER A 40 -1.30 -8.23 13.34
C SER A 40 -0.68 -7.17 12.44
N SER A 41 0.54 -6.74 12.80
CA SER A 41 1.34 -5.85 11.96
C SER A 41 1.66 -6.45 10.58
N GLY A 42 1.79 -7.78 10.49
CA GLY A 42 1.98 -8.50 9.23
C GLY A 42 0.78 -8.35 8.29
N GLU A 43 -0.44 -8.40 8.83
CA GLU A 43 -1.65 -8.18 8.03
C GLU A 43 -1.78 -6.75 7.53
N ILE A 44 -1.39 -5.77 8.35
CA ILE A 44 -1.34 -4.36 7.93
C ILE A 44 -0.37 -4.20 6.75
N LYS A 45 0.84 -4.78 6.86
CA LYS A 45 1.83 -4.78 5.77
C LYS A 45 1.31 -5.43 4.49
N CYS A 46 0.63 -6.57 4.60
CA CYS A 46 -0.01 -7.21 3.46
C CYS A 46 -1.06 -6.29 2.84
N LYS A 47 -1.98 -5.74 3.64
CA LYS A 47 -3.05 -4.88 3.12
C LYS A 47 -2.51 -3.60 2.47
N VAL A 48 -1.43 -3.01 2.97
CA VAL A 48 -0.76 -1.88 2.31
C VAL A 48 -0.32 -2.28 0.89
N LEU A 49 0.38 -3.41 0.73
CA LEU A 49 0.81 -3.87 -0.60
C LEU A 49 -0.38 -4.20 -1.51
N GLU A 50 -1.38 -4.90 -0.99
CA GLU A 50 -2.53 -5.35 -1.78
C GLU A 50 -3.44 -4.20 -2.24
N TRP A 51 -3.72 -3.24 -1.36
CA TRP A 51 -4.74 -2.21 -1.60
C TRP A 51 -4.15 -0.86 -2.03
N CYS A 52 -2.86 -0.60 -1.78
CA CYS A 52 -2.21 0.65 -2.21
C CYS A 52 -1.38 0.50 -3.48
N SER A 53 -0.91 -0.70 -3.86
CA SER A 53 -0.05 -0.89 -5.04
C SER A 53 -0.64 -0.38 -6.35
N ARG A 54 -1.97 -0.55 -6.55
CA ARG A 54 -2.64 0.01 -7.73
C ARG A 54 -2.55 1.54 -7.76
N ALA A 55 -2.72 2.20 -6.61
CA ALA A 55 -2.62 3.65 -6.52
C ALA A 55 -1.18 4.15 -6.64
N ALA A 56 -0.19 3.30 -6.33
CA ALA A 56 1.23 3.60 -6.52
C ALA A 56 1.70 3.49 -7.99
N PHE A 57 0.92 2.87 -8.89
CA PHE A 57 1.38 2.58 -10.26
C PHE A 57 0.34 2.87 -11.38
N LYS A 58 -0.93 2.52 -11.19
CA LYS A 58 -1.91 2.42 -12.29
C LYS A 58 -3.13 3.32 -12.16
N SER A 59 -3.49 3.76 -10.95
CA SER A 59 -4.71 4.55 -10.75
C SER A 59 -4.61 5.92 -11.41
N GLU A 60 -5.57 6.28 -12.24
CA GLU A 60 -5.64 7.61 -12.88
C GLU A 60 -6.99 8.30 -12.56
N PRO A 61 -7.24 8.70 -11.30
CA PRO A 61 -8.50 9.37 -10.93
C PRO A 61 -8.60 10.81 -11.43
N TYR A 62 -7.49 11.41 -11.89
CA TYR A 62 -7.44 12.79 -12.35
C TYR A 62 -7.29 12.87 -13.87
N ASP A 63 -7.90 13.89 -14.47
CA ASP A 63 -7.79 14.13 -15.93
C ASP A 63 -6.36 14.46 -16.39
N LYS A 64 -5.54 14.99 -15.49
CA LYS A 64 -4.18 15.45 -15.79
C LYS A 64 -3.17 14.38 -15.40
N LYS A 65 -2.43 13.87 -16.38
CA LYS A 65 -1.30 12.93 -16.17
C LYS A 65 -0.39 13.36 -15.01
N ARG A 66 -0.01 14.64 -14.96
CA ARG A 66 0.86 15.16 -13.89
C ARG A 66 0.29 14.96 -12.48
N GLU A 67 -1.02 15.03 -12.29
CA GLU A 67 -1.63 14.80 -10.98
C GLU A 67 -1.68 13.30 -10.66
N ASN A 68 -1.88 12.43 -11.65
CA ASN A 68 -1.76 10.98 -11.49
C ASN A 68 -0.31 10.58 -11.16
N ASP A 69 0.69 11.14 -11.85
CA ASP A 69 2.12 10.89 -11.56
C ASP A 69 2.48 11.30 -10.11
N LYS A 70 1.90 12.39 -9.61
CA LYS A 70 2.08 12.81 -8.21
C LYS A 70 1.42 11.84 -7.23
N LEU A 71 0.23 11.33 -7.56
CA LEU A 71 -0.47 10.32 -6.77
C LEU A 71 0.37 9.05 -6.68
N HIS A 72 0.84 8.53 -7.82
CA HIS A 72 1.68 7.34 -7.90
C HIS A 72 2.91 7.49 -7.01
N LYS A 73 3.64 8.60 -7.19
CA LYS A 73 4.81 8.92 -6.37
C LYS A 73 4.48 9.03 -4.88
N PHE A 74 3.41 9.74 -4.52
CA PHE A 74 3.02 9.90 -3.12
C PHE A 74 2.74 8.56 -2.44
N VAL A 75 1.96 7.68 -3.11
CA VAL A 75 1.60 6.38 -2.54
C VAL A 75 2.82 5.47 -2.48
N LEU A 76 3.68 5.47 -3.51
CA LEU A 76 4.94 4.71 -3.50
C LEU A 76 5.87 5.16 -2.37
N ASP A 77 6.09 6.47 -2.22
CA ASP A 77 6.94 7.02 -1.16
C ASP A 77 6.42 6.59 0.23
N GLY A 78 5.09 6.61 0.44
CA GLY A 78 4.49 6.17 1.70
C GLY A 78 4.56 4.66 1.94
N ILE A 79 4.44 3.84 0.88
CA ILE A 79 4.67 2.38 0.98
C ILE A 79 6.11 2.12 1.42
N ASN A 80 7.08 2.78 0.77
CA ASN A 80 8.50 2.62 1.06
C ASN A 80 8.86 3.06 2.49
N ASP A 81 8.36 4.20 2.96
CA ASP A 81 8.58 4.66 4.33
C ASP A 81 7.96 3.71 5.39
N PHE A 82 6.75 3.21 5.12
CA PHE A 82 6.06 2.31 6.04
C PHE A 82 6.74 0.94 6.14
N LEU A 83 7.15 0.37 5.01
CA LEU A 83 7.71 -0.97 4.93
C LEU A 83 9.23 -1.01 5.11
N ASP A 84 9.91 0.14 5.11
CA ASP A 84 11.37 0.27 5.11
C ASP A 84 12.00 -0.34 3.84
N THR A 85 11.49 0.05 2.68
CA THR A 85 11.88 -0.47 1.35
C THR A 85 12.23 0.66 0.38
N ASP A 86 12.77 0.32 -0.78
CA ASP A 86 13.15 1.25 -1.85
C ASP A 86 12.57 0.84 -3.22
N PHE A 87 11.35 0.29 -3.24
CA PHE A 87 10.69 -0.18 -4.45
C PHE A 87 10.64 0.88 -5.55
N SER A 88 10.87 0.45 -6.79
CA SER A 88 10.65 1.26 -7.98
C SER A 88 9.20 1.23 -8.48
N GLU A 89 8.92 2.01 -9.52
CA GLU A 89 7.64 1.95 -10.24
C GLU A 89 7.43 0.57 -10.89
N GLU A 90 8.48 -0.03 -11.45
CA GLU A 90 8.44 -1.38 -12.03
C GLU A 90 8.19 -2.46 -10.96
N ASP A 91 8.75 -2.31 -9.76
CA ASP A 91 8.45 -3.20 -8.64
C ASP A 91 6.97 -3.11 -8.27
N MET A 92 6.39 -1.90 -8.25
CA MET A 92 4.96 -1.68 -8.01
C MET A 92 4.07 -2.28 -9.10
N GLU A 93 4.49 -2.26 -10.37
CA GLU A 93 3.78 -2.96 -11.43
C GLU A 93 3.68 -4.46 -11.12
N LEU A 94 4.80 -5.08 -10.75
CA LEU A 94 4.84 -6.51 -10.44
C LEU A 94 4.05 -6.84 -9.17
N ILE A 95 4.24 -6.06 -8.11
CA ILE A 95 3.52 -6.20 -6.83
C ILE A 95 2.01 -6.05 -7.05
N TYR A 96 1.56 -5.02 -7.78
CA TYR A 96 0.15 -4.85 -8.13
C TYR A 96 -0.36 -6.04 -8.95
N THR A 97 0.40 -6.50 -9.93
CA THR A 97 -0.01 -7.62 -10.79
C THR A 97 -0.17 -8.92 -10.01
N LYS A 98 0.71 -9.18 -9.04
CA LYS A 98 0.77 -10.46 -8.31
C LYS A 98 -0.05 -10.47 -7.03
N LEU A 99 -0.22 -9.32 -6.38
CA LEU A 99 -0.79 -9.20 -5.04
C LEU A 99 -2.00 -8.24 -4.98
N GLY A 100 -2.18 -7.39 -5.98
CA GLY A 100 -3.21 -6.33 -5.97
C GLY A 100 -4.62 -6.85 -5.69
N ASN A 101 -5.39 -6.08 -4.92
CA ASN A 101 -6.74 -6.41 -4.45
C ASN A 101 -6.83 -7.76 -3.71
N GLY A 102 -5.73 -8.20 -3.09
CA GLY A 102 -5.66 -9.46 -2.34
C GLY A 102 -5.83 -10.70 -3.20
N CYS A 103 -5.51 -10.62 -4.50
CA CYS A 103 -5.71 -11.72 -5.45
C CYS A 103 -4.94 -13.00 -5.09
N ASN A 104 -3.86 -12.89 -4.29
CA ASN A 104 -3.11 -14.02 -3.77
C ASN A 104 -2.53 -13.72 -2.38
N ARG A 105 -3.39 -13.75 -1.35
CA ARG A 105 -3.00 -13.50 0.05
C ARG A 105 -1.85 -14.41 0.54
N PRO A 106 -1.84 -15.73 0.31
CA PRO A 106 -0.72 -16.57 0.74
C PRO A 106 0.63 -16.17 0.13
N LEU A 107 0.64 -15.70 -1.12
CA LEU A 107 1.86 -15.17 -1.74
C LEU A 107 2.28 -13.83 -1.12
N CYS A 108 1.32 -12.95 -0.83
CA CYS A 108 1.59 -11.68 -0.16
C CYS A 108 2.22 -11.89 1.22
N GLU A 109 1.68 -12.82 2.01
CA GLU A 109 2.24 -13.19 3.31
C GLU A 109 3.66 -13.73 3.17
N LYS A 110 3.91 -14.63 2.22
CA LYS A 110 5.25 -15.15 1.93
C LYS A 110 6.23 -14.03 1.57
N PHE A 111 5.80 -13.06 0.76
CA PHE A 111 6.59 -11.91 0.35
C PHE A 111 6.89 -10.97 1.53
N VAL A 112 5.93 -10.72 2.41
CA VAL A 112 6.17 -9.94 3.65
C VAL A 112 7.12 -10.69 4.59
N MET A 113 6.95 -12.01 4.74
CA MET A 113 7.80 -12.84 5.59
C MET A 113 9.25 -12.98 5.07
N SER A 114 9.46 -12.89 3.75
CA SER A 114 10.80 -12.92 3.16
C SER A 114 11.57 -11.61 3.34
N GLY A 115 10.95 -10.58 3.92
CA GLY A 115 11.54 -9.24 3.97
C GLY A 115 11.48 -8.54 2.61
N TYR A 116 10.40 -8.78 1.85
CA TYR A 116 10.14 -8.16 0.56
C TYR A 116 11.09 -8.57 -0.57
N ASP A 117 11.58 -9.82 -0.54
CA ASP A 117 12.39 -10.39 -1.62
C ASP A 117 11.58 -10.50 -2.92
N MET A 118 11.92 -9.66 -3.92
CA MET A 118 11.23 -9.60 -5.21
C MET A 118 11.30 -10.90 -6.01
N GLU A 119 12.27 -11.79 -5.74
CA GLU A 119 12.32 -13.12 -6.37
C GLU A 119 11.13 -14.00 -5.96
N VAL A 120 10.45 -13.70 -4.85
CA VAL A 120 9.22 -14.42 -4.44
C VAL A 120 8.07 -14.15 -5.42
N LEU A 121 8.06 -13.02 -6.13
CA LEU A 121 6.97 -12.60 -7.02
C LEU A 121 7.21 -12.94 -8.50
N LYS A 122 8.45 -13.28 -8.86
CA LYS A 122 8.84 -13.66 -10.23
C LYS A 122 8.41 -15.09 -10.53
#